data_AF-A0A5J4SYZ8-F1
#
_entry.id   AF-A0A5J4SYZ8-F1
#
_cell.length_a   1.000
_cell.length_b   1.000
_cell.length_c   1.000
_cell.angle_alpha   90.00
_cell.angle_beta   90.00
_cell.angle_gamma   90.00
#
_symmetry.space_group_name_H-M   'P 1'
#
loop_
_entity.id
_entity.type
_entity.pdbx_description
1 polymer ?
#
loop_
_entity_poly.entity_id
_entity_poly.type
_entity_poly.pdbx_seq_one_letter_code
_entity_poly.pdbx_strand_id
1 'polypeptide(L)'
;MSRAFSIREIIEMKIPSIKLTGKFLDAFGEIEKTGIWLVWGRSGNGKTSFAMQLCKELSRFGKVHYDPLEEKSKGLSIQNILNKHNMIEINGRMSIKSEPISKLSERLDKHKSPDFVVIDSFQYCRFTYETYIEFKEKHADKLLIFISHADGKEPEGSVARSVQYDVGQKVYVEGYRAFTRGRFYGPLGYYNIWEEKAIDYWGKQDMNQIINE
;
A
#
# COMPACT_ATOMS: atom_id res chain seq x y z
N MET A 1 -17.62 3.08 -25.17
CA MET A 1 -16.30 2.45 -25.39
C MET A 1 -15.26 3.56 -25.39
N SER A 2 -14.24 3.47 -24.54
CA SER A 2 -13.09 4.38 -24.60
C SER A 2 -12.33 4.18 -25.90
N ARG A 3 -11.79 5.27 -26.46
CA ARG A 3 -10.98 5.25 -27.68
C ARG A 3 -9.69 4.44 -27.47
N ALA A 4 -9.29 3.65 -28.46
CA ALA A 4 -7.96 3.03 -28.49
C ALA A 4 -6.87 4.05 -28.85
N PHE A 5 -5.70 3.91 -28.23
CA PHE A 5 -4.55 4.79 -28.47
C PHE A 5 -3.51 4.11 -29.36
N SER A 6 -2.85 4.88 -30.20
CA SER A 6 -1.65 4.44 -30.92
C SER A 6 -0.46 4.31 -29.98
N ILE A 7 0.54 3.50 -30.35
CA ILE A 7 1.79 3.35 -29.58
C ILE A 7 2.45 4.72 -29.33
N ARG A 8 2.48 5.58 -30.36
CA ARG A 8 3.06 6.92 -30.26
C ARG A 8 2.33 7.79 -29.25
N GLU A 9 0.99 7.79 -29.27
CA GLU A 9 0.19 8.53 -28.29
C GLU A 9 0.50 8.06 -26.87
N ILE A 10 0.64 6.74 -26.63
CA ILE A 10 0.97 6.20 -25.30
C ILE A 10 2.36 6.66 -24.85
N ILE A 11 3.37 6.64 -25.72
CA ILE A 11 4.74 7.06 -25.39
C ILE A 11 4.79 8.57 -25.10
N GLU A 12 4.04 9.38 -25.84
CA GLU A 12 4.02 10.83 -25.69
C GLU A 12 3.10 11.30 -24.54
N MET A 13 2.23 10.42 -24.02
CA MET A 13 1.36 10.73 -22.89
C MET A 13 2.16 11.01 -21.63
N LYS A 14 1.86 12.14 -20.99
CA LYS A 14 2.35 12.45 -19.64
C LYS A 14 1.48 11.73 -18.62
N ILE A 15 1.88 10.52 -18.25
CA ILE A 15 1.25 9.75 -17.18
C ILE A 15 1.59 10.42 -15.84
N PRO A 16 0.60 10.77 -15.00
CA PRO A 16 0.86 11.33 -13.69
C PRO A 16 1.64 10.35 -12.80
N SER A 17 2.84 10.77 -12.39
CA SER A 17 3.74 10.00 -11.55
C SER A 17 4.14 10.76 -10.28
N ILE A 18 4.66 10.03 -9.30
CA ILE A 18 5.19 10.53 -8.05
C ILE A 18 6.61 10.01 -7.91
N LYS A 19 7.57 10.93 -7.87
CA LYS A 19 8.94 10.60 -7.46
C LYS A 19 9.00 10.60 -5.94
N LEU A 20 9.04 9.40 -5.36
CA LEU A 20 9.20 9.21 -3.92
C LEU A 20 10.56 9.76 -3.44
N THR A 21 10.75 9.84 -2.12
CA THR A 21 11.95 10.43 -1.52
C THR A 21 12.66 9.47 -0.55
N GLY A 22 13.97 9.70 -0.37
CA GLY A 22 14.81 8.95 0.57
C GLY A 22 14.69 7.43 0.40
N LYS A 23 14.53 6.72 1.53
CA LYS A 23 14.40 5.26 1.54
C LYS A 23 13.23 4.72 0.69
N PHE A 24 12.17 5.50 0.49
CA PHE A 24 11.07 5.11 -0.40
C PHE A 24 11.45 5.21 -1.87
N LEU A 25 12.23 6.23 -2.26
CA LEU A 25 12.83 6.30 -3.59
C LEU A 25 13.76 5.10 -3.83
N ASP A 26 14.58 4.76 -2.84
CA ASP A 26 15.52 3.64 -2.95
C ASP A 26 14.79 2.29 -3.09
N ALA A 27 13.63 2.15 -2.45
CA ALA A 27 12.83 0.93 -2.52
C ALA A 27 11.96 0.83 -3.79
N PHE A 28 11.26 1.90 -4.17
CA PHE A 28 10.19 1.85 -5.18
C PHE A 28 10.42 2.77 -6.38
N GLY A 29 11.32 3.75 -6.30
CA GLY A 29 11.60 4.66 -7.41
C GLY A 29 10.49 5.69 -7.65
N GLU A 30 10.22 5.95 -8.91
CA GLU A 30 9.09 6.78 -9.37
C GLU A 30 7.89 5.88 -9.65
N ILE A 31 6.74 6.21 -9.06
CA ILE A 31 5.53 5.40 -9.08
C ILE A 31 4.41 6.11 -9.82
N GLU A 32 3.42 5.38 -10.33
CA GLU A 32 2.18 6.01 -10.80
C GLU A 32 1.43 6.68 -9.64
N LYS A 33 0.78 7.82 -9.91
CA LYS A 33 -0.02 8.53 -8.92
C LYS A 33 -1.30 7.78 -8.51
N THR A 34 -1.77 6.89 -9.39
CA THR A 34 -2.99 6.08 -9.24
C THR A 34 -2.67 4.60 -9.41
N GLY A 35 -3.61 3.73 -9.07
CA GLY A 35 -3.46 2.28 -9.25
C GLY A 35 -3.64 1.50 -7.96
N ILE A 36 -3.23 0.22 -7.97
CA ILE A 36 -3.45 -0.69 -6.85
C ILE A 36 -2.13 -1.22 -6.32
N TRP A 37 -1.95 -1.11 -5.00
CA TRP A 37 -0.86 -1.71 -4.24
C TRP A 37 -1.43 -2.79 -3.32
N LEU A 38 -0.76 -3.93 -3.26
CA LEU A 38 -1.03 -4.96 -2.26
C LEU A 38 0.19 -5.14 -1.36
N VAL A 39 -0.01 -4.94 -0.06
CA VAL A 39 0.99 -5.16 0.99
C VAL A 39 0.57 -6.36 1.81
N TRP A 40 1.40 -7.40 1.93
CA TRP A 40 1.06 -8.57 2.73
C TRP A 40 2.24 -9.14 3.48
N GLY A 41 1.97 -10.00 4.46
CA GLY A 41 2.97 -10.56 5.36
C GLY A 41 2.35 -11.09 6.64
N ARG A 42 3.07 -11.95 7.35
CA ARG A 42 2.56 -12.55 8.60
C ARG A 42 2.39 -11.48 9.69
N SER A 43 1.55 -11.76 10.69
CA SER A 43 1.37 -10.86 11.84
C SER A 43 2.72 -10.56 12.53
N GLY A 44 2.88 -9.36 13.07
CA GLY A 44 4.10 -8.94 13.77
C GLY A 44 5.30 -8.52 12.89
N ASN A 45 5.24 -8.65 11.56
CA ASN A 45 6.36 -8.28 10.68
C ASN A 45 6.46 -6.78 10.33
N GLY A 46 5.52 -5.97 10.77
CA GLY A 46 5.59 -4.50 10.61
C GLY A 46 4.76 -3.90 9.48
N LYS A 47 3.80 -4.63 8.88
CA LYS A 47 2.90 -4.11 7.81
C LYS A 47 2.26 -2.76 8.15
N THR A 48 1.63 -2.65 9.31
CA THR A 48 0.99 -1.41 9.79
C THR A 48 2.04 -0.29 9.97
N SER A 49 3.25 -0.62 10.44
CA SER A 49 4.34 0.38 10.53
C SER A 49 4.85 0.82 9.17
N PHE A 50 4.93 -0.08 8.18
CA PHE A 50 5.24 0.29 6.80
C PHE A 50 4.17 1.20 6.23
N ALA A 51 2.89 0.85 6.41
CA ALA A 51 1.78 1.62 5.89
C ALA A 51 1.70 3.03 6.47
N MET A 52 1.98 3.22 7.77
CA MET A 52 2.05 4.56 8.37
C MET A 52 3.19 5.39 7.80
N GLN A 53 4.36 4.81 7.61
CA GLN A 53 5.51 5.49 6.99
C GLN A 53 5.22 5.84 5.52
N LEU A 54 4.54 4.95 4.79
CA LEU A 54 4.10 5.19 3.42
C LEU A 54 3.04 6.30 3.37
N CYS A 55 2.07 6.32 4.29
CA CYS A 55 1.11 7.42 4.40
C CYS A 55 1.82 8.76 4.60
N LYS A 56 2.85 8.79 5.45
CA LYS A 56 3.64 10.00 5.70
C LYS A 56 4.33 10.49 4.43
N GLU A 57 4.92 9.59 3.66
CA GLU A 57 5.54 9.92 2.38
C GLU A 57 4.51 10.42 1.35
N LEU A 58 3.43 9.68 1.16
CA LEU A 58 2.37 10.02 0.20
C LEU A 58 1.68 11.35 0.54
N SER A 59 1.58 11.71 1.82
CA SER A 59 1.00 12.99 2.26
C SER A 59 1.72 14.24 1.73
N ARG A 60 2.92 14.08 1.15
CA ARG A 60 3.66 15.16 0.48
C ARG A 60 3.08 15.48 -0.90
N PHE A 61 2.33 14.54 -1.49
CA PHE A 61 1.87 14.59 -2.88
C PHE A 61 0.35 14.71 -3.02
N GLY A 62 -0.39 14.64 -1.91
CA GLY A 62 -1.85 14.59 -1.92
C GLY A 62 -2.44 14.21 -0.57
N LYS A 63 -3.77 14.15 -0.50
CA LYS A 63 -4.50 13.80 0.72
C LYS A 63 -4.52 12.29 0.91
N VAL A 64 -4.31 11.85 2.14
CA VAL A 64 -4.28 10.43 2.51
C VAL A 64 -5.48 10.08 3.38
N HIS A 65 -6.05 8.89 3.17
CA HIS A 65 -7.01 8.29 4.07
C HIS A 65 -6.55 6.90 4.51
N TYR A 66 -6.63 6.63 5.80
CA TYR A 66 -6.34 5.32 6.39
C TYR A 66 -7.61 4.74 6.98
N ASP A 67 -7.98 3.55 6.53
CA ASP A 67 -9.16 2.81 6.98
C ASP A 67 -8.72 1.55 7.77
N PRO A 68 -8.56 1.66 9.10
CA PRO A 68 -8.13 0.56 9.97
C PRO A 68 -9.34 -0.34 10.32
N LEU A 69 -9.85 -1.05 9.33
CA LEU A 69 -10.93 -2.03 9.49
C LEU A 69 -10.63 -3.09 10.56
N GLU A 70 -9.36 -3.52 10.68
CA GLU A 70 -8.94 -4.55 11.64
C GLU A 70 -8.90 -4.04 13.09
N GLU A 71 -8.25 -2.90 13.34
CA GLU A 71 -7.93 -2.44 14.70
C GLU A 71 -8.94 -1.43 15.31
N LYS A 72 -10.00 -1.06 14.58
CA LYS A 72 -10.94 0.04 14.89
C LYS A 72 -10.22 1.40 15.09
N SER A 73 -10.70 2.42 14.38
CA SER A 73 -10.08 3.77 14.37
C SER A 73 -9.94 4.52 15.71
N LYS A 74 -10.57 4.07 16.80
CA LYS A 74 -10.51 4.70 18.14
C LYS A 74 -9.88 3.78 19.21
N GLY A 75 -8.95 2.93 18.80
CA GLY A 75 -8.22 2.01 19.70
C GLY A 75 -6.88 2.56 20.20
N LEU A 76 -6.43 2.07 21.35
CA LEU A 76 -5.09 2.37 21.91
C LEU A 76 -3.97 1.96 20.94
N SER A 77 -4.15 0.87 20.19
CA SER A 77 -3.18 0.43 19.17
C SER A 77 -2.96 1.50 18.10
N ILE A 78 -4.04 2.05 17.55
CA ILE A 78 -3.98 3.14 16.57
C ILE A 78 -3.36 4.40 17.18
N GLN A 79 -3.68 4.75 18.43
CA GLN A 79 -3.02 5.90 19.07
C GLN A 79 -1.51 5.68 19.21
N ASN A 80 -1.09 4.49 19.63
CA ASN A 80 0.32 4.15 19.80
C ASN A 80 1.08 4.17 18.46
N ILE A 81 0.49 3.65 17.38
CA ILE A 81 1.16 3.65 16.08
C ILE A 81 1.27 5.06 15.48
N LEU A 82 0.25 5.91 15.68
CA LEU A 82 0.30 7.31 15.25
C LEU A 82 1.38 8.10 16.01
N ASN A 83 1.49 7.89 17.33
CA ASN A 83 2.52 8.51 18.15
C ASN A 83 3.92 8.01 17.77
N LYS A 84 4.08 6.69 17.59
CA LYS A 84 5.36 6.06 17.22
C LYS A 84 5.96 6.65 15.93
N HIS A 85 5.12 6.97 14.95
CA HIS A 85 5.56 7.52 13.65
C HIS A 85 5.43 9.05 13.53
N ASN A 86 5.14 9.72 14.66
CA ASN A 86 4.93 11.17 14.74
C ASN A 86 3.94 11.70 13.69
N MET A 87 2.80 11.04 13.56
CA MET A 87 1.82 11.32 12.49
C MET A 87 1.11 12.67 12.67
N ILE A 88 1.30 13.34 13.80
CA ILE A 88 0.81 14.71 14.02
C ILE A 88 1.42 15.72 13.03
N GLU A 89 2.64 15.46 12.50
CA GLU A 89 3.29 16.31 11.49
C GLU A 89 2.53 16.41 10.16
N ILE A 90 1.67 15.43 9.89
CA ILE A 90 0.85 15.39 8.67
C ILE A 90 -0.63 15.66 8.95
N ASN A 91 -0.93 16.23 10.12
CA ASN A 91 -2.29 16.64 10.47
C ASN A 91 -2.90 17.53 9.38
N GLY A 92 -4.19 17.32 9.09
CA GLY A 92 -4.90 17.98 8.00
C GLY A 92 -4.63 17.42 6.59
N ARG A 93 -3.54 16.66 6.39
CA ARG A 93 -3.23 15.96 5.12
C ARG A 93 -3.62 14.49 5.15
N MET A 94 -3.67 13.90 6.33
CA MET A 94 -4.15 12.54 6.55
C MET A 94 -5.46 12.56 7.35
N SER A 95 -6.37 11.66 7.00
CA SER A 95 -7.57 11.34 7.79
C SER A 95 -7.60 9.85 8.12
N ILE A 96 -8.19 9.49 9.25
CA ILE A 96 -8.33 8.10 9.68
C ILE A 96 -9.77 7.83 10.12
N LYS A 97 -10.38 6.77 9.59
CA LYS A 97 -11.71 6.32 10.04
C LYS A 97 -11.92 4.88 9.62
N SER A 98 -12.45 4.07 10.52
CA SER A 98 -12.83 2.69 10.20
C SER A 98 -14.23 2.70 9.60
N GLU A 99 -14.36 2.40 8.30
CA GLU A 99 -15.62 2.47 7.56
C GLU A 99 -15.82 1.23 6.70
N PRO A 100 -17.03 0.64 6.64
CA PRO A 100 -17.30 -0.42 5.68
C PRO A 100 -17.10 0.11 4.26
N ILE A 101 -16.72 -0.78 3.32
CA ILE A 101 -16.34 -0.41 1.95
C ILE A 101 -17.38 0.47 1.23
N SER A 102 -18.67 0.26 1.46
CA SER A 102 -19.72 1.11 0.91
C SER A 102 -19.60 2.57 1.37
N LYS A 103 -19.32 2.80 2.66
CA LYS A 103 -19.11 4.14 3.23
C LYS A 103 -17.77 4.74 2.84
N LEU A 104 -16.74 3.91 2.70
CA LEU A 104 -15.49 4.35 2.10
C LEU A 104 -15.72 4.83 0.67
N SER A 105 -16.44 4.08 -0.16
CA SER A 105 -16.78 4.51 -1.52
C SER A 105 -17.53 5.84 -1.53
N GLU A 106 -18.55 6.02 -0.68
CA GLU A 106 -19.27 7.30 -0.55
C GLU A 106 -18.35 8.47 -0.17
N ARG A 107 -17.29 8.22 0.60
CA ARG A 107 -16.27 9.23 0.92
C ARG A 107 -15.43 9.58 -0.30
N LEU A 108 -15.02 8.58 -1.08
CA LEU A 108 -14.17 8.76 -2.25
C LEU A 108 -14.91 9.48 -3.39
N ASP A 109 -16.22 9.34 -3.48
CA ASP A 109 -17.08 10.05 -4.44
C ASP A 109 -17.19 11.57 -4.18
N LYS A 110 -16.77 12.05 -3.01
CA LYS A 110 -16.89 13.48 -2.65
C LYS A 110 -15.84 14.32 -3.36
N HIS A 111 -16.20 15.57 -3.68
CA HIS A 111 -15.25 16.55 -4.18
C HIS A 111 -14.08 16.78 -3.20
N LYS A 112 -12.85 16.81 -3.73
CA LYS A 112 -11.58 16.90 -2.97
C LYS A 112 -11.41 15.76 -1.95
N SER A 113 -11.96 14.58 -2.28
CA SER A 113 -11.69 13.32 -1.60
C SER A 113 -10.18 12.99 -1.60
N PRO A 114 -9.72 12.08 -0.72
CA PRO A 114 -8.34 11.64 -0.67
C PRO A 114 -7.82 11.17 -2.04
N ASP A 115 -6.53 11.41 -2.32
CA ASP A 115 -5.82 10.90 -3.50
C ASP A 115 -5.30 9.48 -3.25
N PHE A 116 -4.88 9.21 -2.00
CA PHE A 116 -4.29 7.95 -1.57
C PHE A 116 -5.11 7.33 -0.46
N VAL A 117 -5.43 6.04 -0.58
CA VAL A 117 -6.33 5.33 0.34
C VAL A 117 -5.67 4.04 0.78
N VAL A 118 -5.44 3.89 2.09
CA VAL A 118 -4.92 2.66 2.69
C VAL A 118 -6.06 1.94 3.41
N ILE A 119 -6.25 0.66 3.10
CA ILE A 119 -7.31 -0.17 3.66
C ILE A 119 -6.67 -1.34 4.40
N ASP A 120 -6.84 -1.37 5.73
CA ASP A 120 -6.16 -2.29 6.65
C ASP A 120 -7.18 -3.07 7.52
N SER A 121 -7.56 -4.31 7.18
CA SER A 121 -7.02 -5.19 6.14
C SER A 121 -8.05 -5.71 5.13
N PHE A 122 -7.57 -6.24 4.01
CA PHE A 122 -8.34 -6.72 2.86
C PHE A 122 -9.39 -7.76 3.27
N GLN A 123 -9.08 -8.63 4.23
CA GLN A 123 -9.99 -9.66 4.73
C GLN A 123 -11.28 -9.05 5.32
N TYR A 124 -11.19 -7.85 5.90
CA TYR A 124 -12.34 -7.16 6.49
C TYR A 124 -13.19 -6.41 5.46
N CYS A 125 -12.70 -6.25 4.23
CA CYS A 125 -13.47 -5.67 3.14
C CYS A 125 -14.62 -6.58 2.69
N ARG A 126 -14.49 -7.89 2.92
CA ARG A 126 -15.45 -8.93 2.50
C ARG A 126 -15.76 -8.90 1.00
N PHE A 127 -14.76 -8.57 0.20
CA PHE A 127 -14.88 -8.57 -1.25
C PHE A 127 -15.10 -9.98 -1.80
N THR A 128 -16.00 -10.07 -2.77
CA THR A 128 -15.89 -11.04 -3.87
C THR A 128 -14.92 -10.48 -4.91
N TYR A 129 -14.42 -11.31 -5.83
CA TYR A 129 -13.56 -10.80 -6.91
C TYR A 129 -14.27 -9.74 -7.75
N GLU A 130 -15.55 -9.95 -8.09
CA GLU A 130 -16.38 -9.01 -8.84
C GLU A 130 -16.51 -7.65 -8.12
N THR A 131 -16.90 -7.66 -6.84
CA THR A 131 -17.04 -6.42 -6.07
C THR A 131 -15.72 -5.69 -5.84
N TYR A 132 -14.59 -6.41 -5.82
CA TYR A 132 -13.27 -5.80 -5.86
C TYR A 132 -13.00 -5.10 -7.20
N ILE A 133 -13.31 -5.75 -8.33
CA ILE A 133 -13.16 -5.16 -9.67
C ILE A 133 -13.99 -3.88 -9.78
N GLU A 134 -15.27 -3.93 -9.40
CA GLU A 134 -16.16 -2.77 -9.39
C GLU A 134 -15.60 -1.62 -8.54
N PHE A 135 -15.07 -1.93 -7.35
CA PHE A 135 -14.51 -0.93 -6.45
C PHE A 135 -13.26 -0.27 -7.04
N LYS A 136 -12.32 -1.05 -7.59
CA LYS A 136 -11.09 -0.48 -8.17
C LYS A 136 -11.36 0.33 -9.43
N GLU A 137 -12.34 -0.08 -10.25
CA GLU A 137 -12.66 0.62 -11.49
C GLU A 137 -13.38 1.94 -11.20
N LYS A 138 -14.29 1.93 -10.22
CA LYS A 138 -14.97 3.13 -9.76
C LYS A 138 -14.00 4.18 -9.22
N HIS A 139 -12.95 3.74 -8.51
CA HIS A 139 -11.95 4.61 -7.88
C HIS A 139 -10.58 4.56 -8.58
N ALA A 140 -10.58 4.37 -9.91
CA ALA A 140 -9.37 4.30 -10.72
C ALA A 140 -8.55 5.61 -10.76
N ASP A 141 -9.14 6.73 -10.32
CA ASP A 141 -8.45 8.01 -10.12
C ASP A 141 -7.64 8.08 -8.81
N LYS A 142 -7.65 7.00 -8.01
CA LYS A 142 -6.97 6.93 -6.71
C LYS A 142 -5.79 5.96 -6.74
N LEU A 143 -4.89 6.10 -5.76
CA LEU A 143 -4.01 5.01 -5.36
C LEU A 143 -4.67 4.24 -4.21
N LEU A 144 -5.08 3.01 -4.46
CA LEU A 144 -5.63 2.12 -3.44
C LEU A 144 -4.54 1.17 -2.94
N ILE A 145 -4.30 1.16 -1.64
CA ILE A 145 -3.28 0.34 -0.98
C ILE A 145 -4.00 -0.60 -0.03
N PHE A 146 -4.03 -1.88 -0.37
CA PHE A 146 -4.62 -2.92 0.46
C PHE A 146 -3.55 -3.58 1.32
N ILE A 147 -3.78 -3.64 2.63
CA ILE A 147 -2.97 -4.45 3.54
C ILE A 147 -3.66 -5.80 3.72
N SER A 148 -2.93 -6.88 3.64
CA SER A 148 -3.44 -8.24 3.74
C SER A 148 -2.64 -9.05 4.74
N HIS A 149 -3.30 -9.97 5.43
CA HIS A 149 -2.61 -11.06 6.10
C HIS A 149 -1.93 -12.00 5.09
N ALA A 150 -1.12 -12.93 5.59
CA ALA A 150 -0.43 -13.89 4.75
C ALA A 150 -0.63 -15.32 5.25
N ASP A 151 -0.83 -16.23 4.30
CA ASP A 151 -0.77 -17.66 4.45
C ASP A 151 0.52 -18.16 3.78
N GLY A 152 1.54 -18.43 4.60
CA GLY A 152 2.91 -18.64 4.11
C GLY A 152 3.51 -17.39 3.46
N LYS A 153 3.98 -17.52 2.21
CA LYS A 153 4.51 -16.41 1.38
C LYS A 153 3.41 -15.72 0.56
N GLU A 154 2.18 -16.22 0.59
CA GLU A 154 1.04 -15.70 -0.19
C GLU A 154 0.11 -14.84 0.69
N PRO A 155 -0.65 -13.89 0.13
CA PRO A 155 -1.74 -13.22 0.82
C PRO A 155 -2.83 -14.21 1.23
N GLU A 156 -3.46 -13.93 2.37
CA GLU A 156 -4.50 -14.79 2.93
C GLU A 156 -5.82 -14.65 2.17
N GLY A 157 -6.41 -15.79 1.78
CA GLY A 157 -7.72 -15.87 1.12
C GLY A 157 -7.63 -15.91 -0.41
N SER A 158 -8.57 -16.64 -1.03
CA SER A 158 -8.59 -16.86 -2.48
C SER A 158 -8.69 -15.56 -3.28
N VAL A 159 -9.52 -14.62 -2.82
CA VAL A 159 -9.68 -13.32 -3.49
C VAL A 159 -8.39 -12.51 -3.43
N ALA A 160 -7.72 -12.44 -2.27
CA ALA A 160 -6.45 -11.72 -2.15
C ALA A 160 -5.35 -12.33 -3.03
N ARG A 161 -5.32 -13.67 -3.16
CA ARG A 161 -4.41 -14.34 -4.09
C ARG A 161 -4.73 -14.00 -5.55
N SER A 162 -5.99 -13.96 -5.95
CA SER A 162 -6.38 -13.52 -7.30
C SER A 162 -6.01 -12.06 -7.54
N VAL A 163 -6.22 -11.18 -6.55
CA VAL A 163 -5.88 -9.76 -6.61
C VAL A 163 -4.39 -9.54 -6.86
N GLN A 164 -3.49 -10.42 -6.40
CA GLN A 164 -2.07 -10.31 -6.73
C GLN A 164 -1.79 -10.25 -8.23
N TYR A 165 -2.56 -10.94 -9.07
CA TYR A 165 -2.35 -10.90 -10.51
C TYR A 165 -2.82 -9.60 -11.15
N ASP A 166 -3.63 -8.82 -10.43
CA ASP A 166 -4.28 -7.61 -10.89
C ASP A 166 -3.62 -6.31 -10.40
N VAL A 167 -2.85 -6.37 -9.32
CA VAL A 167 -2.21 -5.17 -8.75
C VAL A 167 -0.98 -4.70 -9.53
N GLY A 168 -0.81 -3.38 -9.61
CA GLY A 168 0.37 -2.75 -10.21
C GLY A 168 1.61 -2.87 -9.34
N GLN A 169 1.43 -2.83 -8.01
CA GLN A 169 2.52 -2.93 -7.06
C GLN A 169 2.27 -4.00 -6.01
N LYS A 170 3.30 -4.81 -5.76
CA LYS A 170 3.29 -5.90 -4.77
C LYS A 170 4.36 -5.61 -3.73
N VAL A 171 4.00 -5.70 -2.45
CA VAL A 171 4.92 -5.48 -1.33
C VAL A 171 4.81 -6.61 -0.33
N TYR A 172 5.82 -7.47 -0.29
CA TYR A 172 5.89 -8.54 0.71
C TYR A 172 6.66 -8.05 1.93
N VAL A 173 6.10 -8.26 3.12
CA VAL A 173 6.68 -7.81 4.39
C VAL A 173 7.06 -8.99 5.26
N GLU A 174 8.35 -9.13 5.51
CA GLU A 174 8.93 -10.17 6.36
C GLU A 174 10.14 -9.63 7.10
N GLY A 175 10.29 -9.99 8.37
CA GLY A 175 11.46 -9.62 9.16
C GLY A 175 11.70 -8.11 9.21
N TYR A 176 10.63 -7.30 9.31
CA TYR A 176 10.69 -5.83 9.31
C TYR A 176 11.28 -5.20 8.04
N ARG A 177 11.27 -5.93 6.92
CA ARG A 177 11.62 -5.43 5.59
C ARG A 177 10.44 -5.59 4.64
N ALA A 178 10.14 -4.54 3.90
CA ALA A 178 9.14 -4.52 2.84
C ALA A 178 9.84 -4.65 1.48
N PHE A 179 9.67 -5.78 0.82
CA PHE A 179 10.26 -6.09 -0.48
C PHE A 179 9.32 -5.68 -1.60
N THR A 180 9.83 -4.95 -2.59
CA THR A 180 9.06 -4.67 -3.79
C THR A 180 9.09 -5.90 -4.72
N ARG A 181 7.92 -6.32 -5.21
CA ARG A 181 7.73 -7.45 -6.13
C ARG A 181 6.84 -7.08 -7.33
N GLY A 182 6.54 -5.78 -7.47
CA GLY A 182 5.56 -5.24 -8.41
C GLY A 182 6.19 -4.75 -9.71
N ARG A 183 5.69 -3.61 -10.21
CA ARG A 183 6.21 -2.94 -11.41
C ARG A 183 7.21 -1.84 -11.11
N PHE A 184 7.18 -1.27 -9.91
CA PHE A 184 8.04 -0.16 -9.52
C PHE A 184 9.18 -0.64 -8.60
N TYR A 185 10.41 -0.35 -9.02
CA TYR A 185 11.63 -0.70 -8.30
C TYR A 185 12.52 0.53 -8.19
N GLY A 186 12.96 0.81 -6.97
CA GLY A 186 14.12 1.65 -6.74
C GLY A 186 15.41 0.83 -6.79
N PRO A 187 16.58 1.47 -6.67
CA PRO A 187 17.89 0.82 -6.73
C PRO A 187 18.11 -0.29 -5.69
N LEU A 188 17.44 -0.25 -4.53
CA LEU A 188 17.56 -1.27 -3.49
C LEU A 188 16.49 -2.36 -3.60
N GLY A 189 15.29 -2.03 -4.10
CA GLY A 189 14.17 -2.97 -4.18
C GLY A 189 13.56 -3.39 -2.84
N TYR A 190 13.96 -2.77 -1.72
CA TYR A 190 13.35 -3.02 -0.42
C TYR A 190 13.41 -1.79 0.49
N TYR A 191 12.52 -1.77 1.49
CA TYR A 191 12.44 -0.77 2.54
C TYR A 191 12.58 -1.41 3.91
N ASN A 192 13.59 -1.02 4.69
CA ASN A 192 13.72 -1.44 6.08
C ASN A 192 12.74 -0.64 6.94
N ILE A 193 11.68 -1.30 7.42
CA ILE A 193 10.63 -0.74 8.28
C ILE A 193 11.19 -0.42 9.67
N TRP A 194 12.09 -1.28 10.14
CA TRP A 194 12.89 -1.11 11.34
C TRP A 194 14.30 -1.60 11.02
N GLU A 195 15.24 -0.67 10.88
CA GLU A 195 16.62 -0.95 10.43
C GLU A 195 17.30 -2.03 11.28
N GLU A 196 17.37 -1.84 12.61
CA GLU A 196 18.08 -2.75 13.49
C GLU A 196 17.47 -4.14 13.50
N LYS A 197 16.13 -4.24 13.52
CA LYS A 197 15.45 -5.55 13.49
C LYS A 197 15.53 -6.23 12.14
N ALA A 198 15.50 -5.47 11.05
CA ALA A 198 15.71 -6.02 9.73
C ALA A 198 17.13 -6.57 9.59
N ILE A 199 18.14 -5.85 10.10
CA ILE A 199 19.52 -6.34 10.13
C ILE A 199 19.63 -7.59 11.02
N ASP A 200 19.03 -7.60 12.21
CA ASP A 200 19.07 -8.76 13.09
C ASP A 200 18.42 -10.00 12.46
N TYR A 201 17.28 -9.82 11.78
CA TYR A 201 16.55 -10.91 11.14
C TYR A 201 17.27 -11.43 9.89
N TRP A 202 17.63 -10.52 8.98
CA TRP A 202 18.17 -10.86 7.65
C TRP A 202 19.69 -11.03 7.65
N GLY A 203 20.42 -10.38 8.55
CA GLY A 203 21.87 -10.57 8.72
C GLY A 203 22.25 -11.89 9.39
N LYS A 204 21.31 -12.51 10.12
CA LYS A 204 21.44 -13.89 10.63
C LYS A 204 21.08 -14.96 9.60
N GLN A 205 20.37 -14.58 8.53
CA GLN A 205 20.08 -15.46 7.41
C GLN A 205 21.15 -15.25 6.35
N ASP A 206 22.19 -16.08 6.37
CA ASP A 206 23.31 -16.02 5.43
C ASP A 206 22.88 -15.80 3.98
N MET A 207 23.63 -14.93 3.30
CA MET A 207 23.45 -14.33 1.97
C MET A 207 23.37 -15.30 0.76
N ASN A 208 22.74 -16.47 0.89
CA ASN A 208 22.69 -17.49 -0.17
C ASN A 208 21.28 -17.91 -0.63
N GLN A 209 20.20 -17.41 -0.02
CA GLN A 209 18.83 -17.89 -0.33
C GLN A 209 17.86 -16.88 -0.95
N ILE A 210 18.18 -15.58 -0.99
CA ILE A 210 17.16 -14.54 -1.28
C ILE A 210 17.04 -14.19 -2.78
N ILE A 211 17.92 -14.72 -3.65
CA ILE A 211 17.90 -14.41 -5.09
C ILE A 211 17.27 -15.53 -5.96
N ASN A 212 16.95 -16.70 -5.40
CA ASN A 212 16.52 -17.86 -6.20
C ASN A 212 15.19 -18.52 -5.77
N GLU A 213 14.17 -17.75 -5.39
CA GLU A 213 12.75 -18.19 -5.34
C GLU A 213 11.81 -17.02 -5.62
#